data_AF-A3F693-F1
#
_entry.id   AF-A3F693-F1
#
_cell.length_a   1.000
_cell.length_b   1.000
_cell.length_c   1.000
_cell.angle_alpha   90.00
_cell.angle_beta   90.00
_cell.angle_gamma   90.00
#
_symmetry.space_group_name_H-M   'P 1'
#
loop_
_entity.id
_entity.type
_entity.pdbx_description
1 polymer ?
#
loop_
_entity_poly.entity_id
_entity_poly.type
_entity_poly.pdbx_seq_one_letter_code
_entity_poly.pdbx_strand_id
1 'polypeptide(L)'
;MIVGYLLLSFLIAVVRTNSVAELVGTWTTKSRSVVTGPDFYDPINDRLLEPRLTGISYSFTADGYYEQAYYRAVSNPTTPSCPKGIMLWQHGKYDVMPDGSIQLTPIGLDGRQLVSDPCSKEVAVYTRYNQTEAFSSFTVSVDPYHHVKRLDLKAFDETPMPPMYLIFRPPQMLPTTTLNPGRVSAILPEI
;
A
#
# COMPACT_ATOMS: atom_id res chain seq x y z
N MET A 1 30.73 -56.10 -24.60
CA MET A 1 30.51 -54.70 -24.97
C MET A 1 29.50 -54.11 -23.98
N ILE A 2 29.96 -53.22 -23.10
CA ILE A 2 29.13 -52.63 -22.04
C ILE A 2 28.39 -51.43 -22.64
N VAL A 3 27.06 -51.51 -22.70
CA VAL A 3 26.18 -50.41 -23.11
C VAL A 3 25.85 -49.62 -21.85
N GLY A 4 26.48 -48.46 -21.67
CA GLY A 4 26.20 -47.54 -20.58
C GLY A 4 24.97 -46.70 -20.87
N TYR A 5 23.93 -46.81 -20.03
CA TYR A 5 22.76 -45.94 -20.08
C TYR A 5 23.05 -44.65 -19.30
N LEU A 6 23.08 -43.52 -20.01
CA LEU A 6 23.11 -42.17 -19.44
C LEU A 6 21.67 -41.78 -19.07
N LEU A 7 21.34 -41.77 -17.78
CA LEU A 7 20.10 -41.22 -17.25
C LEU A 7 20.21 -39.70 -17.18
N LEU A 8 19.52 -38.99 -18.08
CA LEU A 8 19.42 -37.54 -18.09
C LEU A 8 18.27 -37.11 -17.16
N SER A 9 18.60 -36.68 -15.94
CA SER A 9 17.63 -36.13 -14.98
C SER A 9 17.23 -34.72 -15.40
N PHE A 10 16.03 -34.55 -15.97
CA PHE A 10 15.45 -33.22 -16.23
C PHE A 10 14.99 -32.60 -14.91
N LEU A 11 15.70 -31.58 -14.44
CA LEU A 11 15.25 -30.76 -13.31
C LEU A 11 14.18 -29.79 -13.82
N ILE A 12 12.90 -30.08 -13.55
CA ILE A 12 11.80 -29.15 -13.86
C ILE A 12 11.79 -28.07 -12.77
N ALA A 13 12.29 -26.89 -13.09
CA ALA A 13 12.10 -25.71 -12.25
C ALA A 13 10.66 -25.20 -12.43
N VAL A 14 9.83 -25.32 -11.39
CA VAL A 14 8.49 -24.71 -11.37
C VAL A 14 8.67 -23.21 -11.10
N VAL A 15 8.54 -22.39 -12.13
CA VAL A 15 8.44 -20.93 -11.99
C VAL A 15 6.99 -20.60 -11.63
N ARG A 16 6.75 -20.09 -10.41
CA ARG A 16 5.44 -19.51 -10.08
C ARG A 16 5.37 -18.12 -10.71
N THR A 17 4.47 -17.94 -11.67
CA THR A 17 4.09 -16.60 -12.11
C THR A 17 3.15 -16.02 -11.06
N ASN A 18 3.56 -14.93 -10.40
CA ASN A 18 2.66 -14.19 -9.54
C ASN A 18 1.68 -13.44 -10.43
N SER A 19 0.40 -13.83 -10.42
CA SER A 19 -0.59 -13.22 -11.30
C SER A 19 -1.20 -11.97 -10.65
N VAL A 20 -1.49 -10.95 -11.46
CA VAL A 20 -2.23 -9.74 -11.03
C VAL A 20 -3.54 -10.12 -10.33
N ALA A 21 -4.20 -11.20 -10.78
CA ALA A 21 -5.45 -11.70 -10.21
C ALA A 21 -5.35 -12.14 -8.73
N GLU A 22 -4.15 -12.52 -8.27
CA GLU A 22 -3.91 -12.88 -6.88
C GLU A 22 -3.80 -11.66 -5.96
N LEU A 23 -3.33 -10.52 -6.47
CA LEU A 23 -3.25 -9.25 -5.72
C LEU A 23 -4.61 -8.60 -5.48
N VAL A 24 -5.60 -8.88 -6.33
CA VAL A 24 -6.89 -8.19 -6.27
C VAL A 24 -7.58 -8.40 -4.91
N GLY A 25 -7.85 -7.30 -4.23
CA GLY A 25 -8.46 -7.24 -2.91
C GLY A 25 -7.83 -6.20 -1.99
N THR A 26 -8.37 -6.08 -0.77
CA THR A 26 -7.83 -5.23 0.29
C THR A 26 -7.04 -6.06 1.28
N TRP A 27 -5.78 -5.68 1.47
CA TRP A 27 -4.82 -6.32 2.35
C TRP A 27 -4.51 -5.38 3.50
N THR A 28 -4.48 -5.89 4.72
CA THR A 28 -4.10 -5.12 5.91
C THR A 28 -3.14 -5.90 6.79
N THR A 29 -2.23 -5.19 7.43
CA THR A 29 -1.46 -5.73 8.56
C THR A 29 -2.35 -6.21 9.72
N LYS A 30 -1.77 -7.01 10.61
CA LYS A 30 -2.45 -7.84 11.62
C LYS A 30 -3.53 -7.15 12.46
N SER A 31 -3.41 -5.86 12.78
CA SER A 31 -4.39 -5.14 13.61
C SER A 31 -5.77 -5.03 12.95
N ARG A 32 -5.84 -5.10 11.62
CA ARG A 32 -7.04 -4.88 10.78
C ARG A 32 -7.77 -3.56 11.06
N SER A 33 -7.11 -2.61 11.73
CA SER A 33 -7.70 -1.30 12.04
C SER A 33 -7.49 -0.30 10.90
N VAL A 34 -6.38 -0.41 10.18
CA VAL A 34 -6.11 0.44 9.01
C VAL A 34 -6.68 -0.26 7.79
N VAL A 35 -7.64 0.35 7.13
CA VAL A 35 -8.30 -0.16 5.93
C VAL A 35 -8.43 0.99 4.95
N THR A 36 -8.11 0.77 3.69
CA THR A 36 -8.34 1.77 2.63
C THR A 36 -9.83 2.10 2.47
N GLY A 37 -10.12 3.17 1.73
CA GLY A 37 -11.45 3.63 1.38
C GLY A 37 -11.97 4.72 2.32
N PRO A 38 -13.30 4.86 2.41
CA PRO A 38 -13.94 5.93 3.19
C PRO A 38 -13.70 5.83 4.70
N ASP A 39 -13.21 4.68 5.19
CA ASP A 39 -12.86 4.48 6.59
C ASP A 39 -11.53 5.15 6.98
N PHE A 40 -10.72 5.60 6.00
CA PHE A 40 -9.41 6.21 6.24
C PHE A 40 -9.27 7.62 5.68
N TYR A 41 -9.87 7.92 4.53
CA TYR A 41 -9.86 9.25 3.95
C TYR A 41 -11.28 9.69 3.56
N ASP A 42 -11.65 10.89 4.00
CA ASP A 42 -12.89 11.57 3.65
C ASP A 42 -12.58 12.66 2.61
N PRO A 43 -12.80 12.39 1.31
CA PRO A 43 -12.47 13.34 0.25
C PRO A 43 -13.43 14.53 0.19
N ILE A 44 -14.60 14.47 0.83
CA ILE A 44 -15.58 15.56 0.85
C ILE A 44 -15.12 16.64 1.82
N ASN A 45 -14.70 16.24 3.01
CA ASN A 45 -14.23 17.16 4.07
C ASN A 45 -12.70 17.33 4.08
N ASP A 46 -11.99 16.71 3.14
CA ASP A 46 -10.53 16.70 3.01
C ASP A 46 -9.80 16.39 4.32
N ARG A 47 -10.15 15.26 4.96
CA ARG A 47 -9.56 14.85 6.24
C ARG A 47 -9.24 13.36 6.27
N LEU A 48 -8.17 13.03 6.99
CA LEU A 48 -7.85 11.65 7.34
C LEU A 48 -8.60 11.25 8.60
N LEU A 49 -9.10 10.01 8.64
CA LEU A 49 -9.83 9.42 9.75
C LEU A 49 -8.88 8.49 10.52
N GLU A 50 -8.56 8.86 11.76
CA GLU A 50 -7.57 8.13 12.55
C GLU A 50 -8.10 6.76 12.99
N PRO A 51 -7.44 5.66 12.60
CA PRO A 51 -7.80 4.33 13.07
C PRO A 51 -7.43 4.10 14.54
N ARG A 52 -8.12 3.15 15.18
CA ARG A 52 -7.85 2.81 16.59
C ARG A 52 -6.45 2.24 16.85
N LEU A 53 -5.88 1.52 15.88
CA LEU A 53 -4.55 0.89 16.00
C LEU A 53 -3.74 1.17 14.73
N THR A 54 -2.43 1.22 14.88
CA THR A 54 -1.49 1.36 13.77
C THR A 54 -1.56 0.18 12.81
N GLY A 55 -1.14 0.43 11.58
CA GLY A 55 -1.14 -0.56 10.51
C GLY A 55 -0.86 0.05 9.15
N ILE A 56 -0.79 -0.84 8.18
CA ILE A 56 -0.65 -0.54 6.75
C ILE A 56 -1.71 -1.34 6.01
N SER A 57 -2.33 -0.72 5.01
CA SER A 57 -3.25 -1.37 4.10
C SER A 57 -3.02 -0.94 2.66
N TYR A 58 -3.23 -1.89 1.75
CA TYR A 58 -3.23 -1.70 0.31
C TYR A 58 -4.48 -2.34 -0.29
N SER A 59 -5.09 -1.68 -1.25
CA SER A 59 -6.12 -2.24 -2.12
C SER A 59 -5.64 -2.27 -3.56
N PHE A 60 -5.92 -3.35 -4.27
CA PHE A 60 -5.61 -3.51 -5.69
C PHE A 60 -6.86 -3.96 -6.45
N THR A 61 -7.16 -3.29 -7.56
CA THR A 61 -8.27 -3.64 -8.46
C THR A 61 -7.79 -4.42 -9.67
N ALA A 62 -8.67 -5.19 -10.28
CA ALA A 62 -8.33 -5.97 -11.48
C ALA A 62 -7.98 -5.10 -12.70
N ASP A 63 -8.44 -3.84 -12.72
CA ASP A 63 -8.22 -2.86 -13.79
C ASP A 63 -7.00 -1.95 -13.55
N GLY A 64 -6.13 -2.30 -12.59
CA GLY A 64 -4.82 -1.66 -12.45
C GLY A 64 -4.80 -0.41 -11.57
N TYR A 65 -5.74 -0.26 -10.63
CA TYR A 65 -5.73 0.81 -9.63
C TYR A 65 -5.37 0.31 -8.25
N TYR A 66 -4.70 1.17 -7.48
CA TYR A 66 -4.36 0.92 -6.10
C TYR A 66 -4.80 2.07 -5.20
N GLU A 67 -4.94 1.74 -3.93
CA GLU A 67 -4.99 2.71 -2.84
C GLU A 67 -4.15 2.20 -1.66
N GLN A 68 -3.51 3.11 -0.94
CA GLN A 68 -2.77 2.80 0.28
C GLN A 68 -3.23 3.67 1.46
N ALA A 69 -3.19 3.06 2.64
CA ALA A 69 -3.48 3.69 3.91
C ALA A 69 -2.42 3.28 4.94
N TYR A 70 -1.82 4.27 5.57
CA TYR A 70 -0.71 4.10 6.51
C TYR A 70 -1.04 4.82 7.79
N TYR A 71 -1.06 4.14 8.93
CA TYR A 71 -1.03 4.78 10.25
C TYR A 71 0.10 4.16 11.06
N ARG A 72 1.16 4.93 11.31
CA ARG A 72 2.40 4.39 11.90
C ARG A 72 2.93 5.33 12.99
N ALA A 73 3.45 4.72 14.04
CA ALA A 73 4.36 5.39 14.95
C ALA A 73 5.77 5.41 14.31
N VAL A 74 6.44 6.54 14.41
CA VAL A 74 7.82 6.75 13.97
C VAL A 74 8.67 6.95 15.21
N SER A 75 9.55 5.98 15.46
CA SER A 75 10.47 5.99 16.59
C SER A 75 11.50 7.11 16.46
N ASN A 76 11.88 7.71 17.59
CA ASN A 76 13.01 8.63 17.69
C ASN A 76 14.06 8.04 18.67
N PRO A 77 15.04 7.26 18.18
CA PRO A 77 16.01 6.60 19.06
C PRO A 77 16.89 7.56 19.86
N THR A 78 17.15 8.76 19.34
CA THR A 78 17.92 9.80 20.03
C THR A 78 17.12 10.40 21.20
N THR A 79 15.81 10.54 21.04
CA THR A 79 14.90 11.07 22.07
C THR A 79 13.64 10.20 22.17
N PRO A 80 13.69 9.05 22.86
CA PRO A 80 12.59 8.08 22.88
C PRO A 80 11.27 8.59 23.47
N SER A 81 11.32 9.64 24.31
CA SER A 81 10.14 10.33 24.83
C SER A 81 9.39 11.15 23.78
N CYS A 82 9.95 11.29 22.58
CA CYS A 82 9.44 12.11 21.48
C CYS A 82 9.17 11.28 20.22
N PRO A 83 8.26 10.29 20.26
CA PRO A 83 7.81 9.61 19.06
C PRO A 83 6.99 10.55 18.18
N LYS A 84 6.92 10.24 16.89
CA LYS A 84 6.03 10.93 15.94
C LYS A 84 4.94 9.97 15.45
N GLY A 85 3.81 10.52 15.05
CA GLY A 85 2.74 9.78 14.36
C GLY A 85 2.67 10.22 12.91
N ILE A 86 2.50 9.27 12.00
CA ILE A 86 2.20 9.57 10.60
C ILE A 86 0.91 8.88 10.19
N MET A 87 0.08 9.62 9.48
CA MET A 87 -0.97 9.05 8.65
C MET A 87 -0.72 9.44 7.20
N LEU A 88 -0.88 8.50 6.28
CA LEU A 88 -0.67 8.74 4.85
C LEU A 88 -1.69 7.98 4.04
N TRP A 89 -2.27 8.67 3.07
CA TRP A 89 -3.18 8.13 2.10
C TRP A 89 -2.75 8.56 0.69
N GLN A 90 -2.76 7.63 -0.26
CA GLN A 90 -2.65 7.95 -1.68
C GLN A 90 -3.26 6.83 -2.52
N HIS A 91 -3.64 7.16 -3.75
CA HIS A 91 -4.23 6.23 -4.70
C HIS A 91 -3.76 6.56 -6.12
N GLY A 92 -3.91 5.61 -7.04
CA GLY A 92 -3.53 5.79 -8.43
C GLY A 92 -3.46 4.48 -9.17
N LYS A 93 -2.52 4.36 -10.12
CA LYS A 93 -2.33 3.17 -10.95
C LYS A 93 -1.20 2.30 -10.42
N TYR A 94 -1.33 1.00 -10.62
CA TYR A 94 -0.23 0.08 -10.39
C TYR A 94 0.02 -0.80 -11.61
N ASP A 95 1.29 -1.17 -11.79
CA ASP A 95 1.75 -2.08 -12.82
C ASP A 95 2.55 -3.20 -12.17
N VAL A 96 2.30 -4.44 -12.59
CA VAL A 96 3.12 -5.61 -12.22
C VAL A 96 4.04 -5.92 -13.39
N MET A 97 5.34 -5.79 -13.16
CA MET A 97 6.36 -5.96 -14.20
C MET A 97 6.65 -7.45 -14.44
N PRO A 98 7.26 -7.81 -15.60
CA PRO A 98 7.57 -9.21 -15.91
C PRO A 98 8.50 -9.90 -14.91
N ASP A 99 9.32 -9.13 -14.20
CA ASP A 99 10.22 -9.62 -13.13
C ASP A 99 9.50 -9.83 -11.79
N GLY A 100 8.21 -9.52 -11.70
CA GLY A 100 7.40 -9.65 -10.50
C GLY A 100 7.46 -8.45 -9.55
N SER A 101 8.19 -7.39 -9.92
CA SER A 101 8.15 -6.11 -9.20
C SER A 101 6.81 -5.39 -9.44
N ILE A 102 6.44 -4.50 -8.51
CA ILE A 102 5.22 -3.70 -8.60
C ILE A 102 5.63 -2.22 -8.59
N GLN A 103 5.09 -1.44 -9.52
CA GLN A 103 5.24 0.01 -9.55
C GLN A 103 3.90 0.67 -9.20
N LEU A 104 3.89 1.56 -8.21
CA LEU A 104 2.73 2.37 -7.82
C LEU A 104 2.92 3.81 -8.29
N THR A 105 1.98 4.33 -9.08
CA THR A 105 1.99 5.69 -9.62
C THR A 105 0.75 6.45 -9.14
N PRO A 106 0.89 7.42 -8.21
CA PRO A 106 -0.25 8.10 -7.62
C PRO A 106 -0.90 9.12 -8.56
N ILE A 107 -2.17 9.44 -8.30
CA ILE A 107 -2.80 10.68 -8.78
C ILE A 107 -2.24 11.84 -7.95
N GLY A 108 -1.26 12.55 -8.49
CA GLY A 108 -0.39 13.44 -7.72
C GLY A 108 -1.04 14.62 -6.98
N LEU A 109 -2.32 14.93 -7.23
CA LEU A 109 -3.05 15.99 -6.52
C LEU A 109 -3.80 15.50 -5.27
N ASP A 110 -3.99 14.19 -5.15
CA ASP A 110 -4.93 13.61 -4.20
C ASP A 110 -4.28 13.13 -2.91
N GLY A 111 -3.03 12.67 -2.94
CA GLY A 111 -2.41 12.10 -1.76
C GLY A 111 -2.35 13.09 -0.59
N ARG A 112 -2.47 12.56 0.63
CA ARG A 112 -2.54 13.29 1.89
C ARG A 112 -1.62 12.67 2.92
N GLN A 113 -0.97 13.52 3.70
CA GLN A 113 -0.15 13.12 4.83
C GLN A 113 -0.48 14.00 6.04
N LEU A 114 -0.63 13.38 7.20
CA LEU A 114 -0.69 14.05 8.49
C LEU A 114 0.48 13.59 9.33
N VAL A 115 1.27 14.54 9.84
CA VAL A 115 2.40 14.27 10.74
C VAL A 115 2.13 14.93 12.08
N SER A 116 2.08 14.11 13.13
CA SER A 116 2.03 14.55 14.52
C SER A 116 3.43 14.47 15.13
N ASP A 117 3.97 15.61 15.55
CA ASP A 117 5.29 15.74 16.18
C ASP A 117 5.16 16.59 17.45
N PRO A 118 4.62 16.01 18.54
CA PRO A 118 4.23 16.75 19.74
C PRO A 118 5.40 17.41 20.47
N CYS A 119 6.63 16.92 20.26
CA CYS A 119 7.83 17.55 20.84
C CYS A 119 8.30 18.79 20.07
N SER A 120 7.86 18.96 18.82
CA SER A 120 8.22 20.12 18.00
C SER A 120 7.08 21.12 17.86
N LYS A 121 5.82 20.66 17.83
CA LYS A 121 4.60 21.46 17.62
C LYS A 121 3.42 20.86 18.36
N GLU A 122 2.52 21.70 18.86
CA GLU A 122 1.29 21.25 19.53
C GLU A 122 0.23 20.69 18.56
N VAL A 123 0.29 21.09 17.29
CA VAL A 123 -0.68 20.69 16.25
C VAL A 123 -0.02 19.86 15.17
N ALA A 124 -0.78 18.89 14.66
CA ALA A 124 -0.35 18.07 13.53
C ALA A 124 -0.29 18.88 12.23
N VAL A 125 0.63 18.50 11.35
CA VAL A 125 0.84 19.12 10.05
C VAL A 125 0.17 18.27 8.98
N TYR A 126 -0.83 18.83 8.30
CA TYR A 126 -1.54 18.21 7.18
C TYR A 126 -1.04 18.76 5.85
N THR A 127 -0.55 17.90 4.97
CA THR A 127 0.06 18.28 3.69
C THR A 127 -0.39 17.36 2.57
N ARG A 128 -0.30 17.85 1.33
CA ARG A 128 -0.38 16.99 0.15
C ARG A 128 0.81 16.03 0.12
N TYR A 129 0.58 14.87 -0.48
CA TYR A 129 1.56 13.82 -0.63
C TYR A 129 1.50 13.25 -2.04
N ASN A 130 2.67 13.03 -2.64
CA ASN A 130 2.79 12.48 -3.98
C ASN A 130 4.13 11.74 -4.05
N GLN A 131 4.09 10.42 -3.84
CA GLN A 131 5.27 9.59 -3.92
C GLN A 131 4.97 8.31 -4.68
N THR A 132 5.63 8.16 -5.81
CA THR A 132 5.78 6.91 -6.52
C THR A 132 6.51 5.90 -5.62
N GLU A 133 5.92 4.71 -5.46
CA GLU A 133 6.44 3.63 -4.61
C GLU A 133 6.67 2.37 -5.46
N ALA A 134 7.71 1.60 -5.14
CA ALA A 134 8.01 0.36 -5.84
C ALA A 134 8.23 -0.79 -4.85
N PHE A 135 7.72 -1.96 -5.19
CA PHE A 135 8.01 -3.22 -4.50
C PHE A 135 8.87 -4.09 -5.39
N SER A 136 9.98 -4.60 -4.86
CA SER A 136 10.89 -5.48 -5.61
C SER A 136 10.27 -6.84 -5.92
N SER A 137 9.39 -7.33 -5.04
CA SER A 137 8.59 -8.53 -5.28
C SER A 137 7.40 -8.63 -4.34
N PHE A 138 6.46 -9.51 -4.71
CA PHE A 138 5.35 -9.91 -3.87
C PHE A 138 5.16 -11.43 -3.87
N THR A 139 4.47 -11.95 -2.86
CA THR A 139 4.03 -13.34 -2.82
C THR A 139 2.68 -13.42 -2.13
N VAL A 140 1.73 -14.10 -2.78
CA VAL A 140 0.44 -14.42 -2.17
C VAL A 140 0.44 -15.88 -1.77
N SER A 141 0.12 -16.15 -0.51
CA SER A 141 0.07 -17.50 0.07
C SER A 141 -1.14 -17.67 0.97
N VAL A 142 -1.36 -18.90 1.45
CA VAL A 142 -2.29 -19.15 2.56
C VAL A 142 -1.45 -19.26 3.81
N ASP A 143 -1.70 -18.41 4.80
CA ASP A 143 -0.99 -18.43 6.06
C ASP A 143 -1.26 -19.75 6.79
N PRO A 144 -0.22 -20.53 7.16
CA PRO A 144 -0.41 -21.88 7.70
C PRO A 144 -0.99 -21.87 9.12
N TYR A 145 -0.91 -20.75 9.84
CA TYR A 145 -1.41 -20.63 11.20
C TYR A 145 -2.85 -20.09 11.24
N HIS A 146 -3.13 -19.03 10.48
CA HIS A 146 -4.46 -18.39 10.47
C HIS A 146 -5.38 -18.93 9.37
N HIS A 147 -4.88 -19.73 8.42
CA HIS A 147 -5.61 -20.28 7.28
C HIS A 147 -6.31 -19.22 6.40
N VAL A 148 -5.77 -18.02 6.35
CA VAL A 148 -6.26 -16.91 5.50
C VAL A 148 -5.23 -16.53 4.45
N LYS A 149 -5.68 -15.90 3.36
CA LYS A 149 -4.79 -15.35 2.34
C LYS A 149 -3.87 -14.29 2.96
N ARG A 150 -2.57 -14.42 2.70
CA ARG A 150 -1.51 -13.54 3.14
C ARG A 150 -0.75 -13.00 1.93
N LEU A 151 -0.45 -11.71 1.98
CA LEU A 151 0.41 -11.00 1.05
C LEU A 151 1.68 -10.60 1.77
N ASP A 152 2.81 -11.07 1.24
CA ASP A 152 4.14 -10.63 1.64
C ASP A 152 4.71 -9.75 0.52
N LEU A 153 5.10 -8.53 0.88
CA LEU A 153 5.73 -7.55 -0.01
C LEU A 153 7.19 -7.35 0.41
N LYS A 154 8.05 -7.09 -0.57
CA LYS A 154 9.39 -6.55 -0.33
C LYS A 154 9.46 -5.13 -0.89
N ALA A 155 9.97 -4.20 -0.08
CA ALA A 155 10.22 -2.83 -0.52
C ALA A 155 11.24 -2.77 -1.67
N PHE A 156 11.47 -1.58 -2.22
CA PHE A 156 12.39 -1.37 -3.34
C PHE A 156 13.83 -1.82 -3.05
N ASP A 157 14.24 -1.83 -1.78
CA ASP A 157 15.54 -2.24 -1.27
C ASP A 157 15.57 -3.71 -0.80
N GLU A 158 14.56 -4.49 -1.21
CA GLU A 158 14.33 -5.88 -0.81
C GLU A 158 13.99 -6.09 0.68
N THR A 159 13.88 -5.02 1.48
CA THR A 159 13.47 -5.12 2.88
C THR A 159 12.05 -5.69 2.97
N PRO A 160 11.82 -6.77 3.76
CA PRO A 160 10.49 -7.31 3.93
C PRO A 160 9.54 -6.30 4.61
N MET A 161 8.36 -6.11 4.02
CA MET A 161 7.28 -5.38 4.65
C MET A 161 6.56 -6.24 5.71
N PRO A 162 5.87 -5.63 6.68
CA PRO A 162 5.00 -6.36 7.58
C PRO A 162 3.97 -7.20 6.80
N PRO A 163 3.71 -8.45 7.20
CA PRO A 163 2.78 -9.31 6.49
C PRO A 163 1.36 -8.74 6.53
N MET A 164 0.66 -8.88 5.41
CA MET A 164 -0.69 -8.38 5.24
C MET A 164 -1.65 -9.53 4.96
N TYR A 165 -2.90 -9.37 5.38
CA TYR A 165 -3.94 -10.39 5.27
C TYR A 165 -5.13 -9.83 4.50
N LEU A 166 -5.70 -10.66 3.63
CA LEU A 166 -6.86 -10.29 2.82
C LEU A 166 -8.08 -10.09 3.72
N ILE A 167 -8.74 -8.94 3.62
CA ILE A 167 -9.96 -8.61 4.37
C ILE A 167 -11.17 -8.29 3.49
N PHE A 168 -10.95 -7.81 2.26
CA PHE A 168 -12.03 -7.57 1.30
C PHE A 168 -11.68 -8.07 -0.10
N ARG A 169 -12.68 -8.64 -0.78
CA ARG A 169 -12.66 -9.00 -2.21
C ARG A 169 -14.12 -8.95 -2.69
N PRO A 170 -14.55 -7.95 -3.48
CA PRO A 170 -13.77 -6.91 -4.17
C PRO A 170 -13.03 -5.94 -3.21
N PRO A 171 -11.99 -5.22 -3.69
CA PRO A 171 -11.24 -4.27 -2.87
C PRO A 171 -12.11 -3.08 -2.41
N GLN A 172 -11.86 -2.61 -1.19
CA GLN A 172 -12.41 -1.39 -0.61
C GLN A 172 -11.46 -0.21 -0.83
N MET A 173 -11.83 0.73 -1.68
CA MET A 173 -11.07 1.95 -1.97
C MET A 173 -12.01 3.08 -2.43
N LEU A 174 -11.51 4.31 -2.43
CA LEU A 174 -12.22 5.48 -2.99
C LEU A 174 -12.24 5.43 -4.53
N PRO A 175 -13.03 6.29 -5.20
CA PRO A 175 -13.08 6.33 -6.67
C PRO A 175 -11.70 6.55 -7.30
N THR A 176 -11.45 5.87 -8.42
CA THR A 176 -10.15 5.85 -9.12
C THR A 176 -9.89 7.08 -10.01
N THR A 177 -10.72 8.11 -9.87
CA THR A 177 -10.59 9.41 -10.54
C THR A 177 -9.93 10.43 -9.62
N THR A 178 -9.48 11.56 -10.16
CA THR A 178 -9.03 12.68 -9.33
C THR A 178 -10.15 13.14 -8.37
N LEU A 179 -9.90 13.06 -7.07
CA LEU A 179 -10.87 13.42 -6.01
C LEU A 179 -10.79 14.91 -5.66
N ASN A 180 -9.60 15.49 -5.73
CA ASN A 180 -9.32 16.88 -5.41
C ASN A 180 -8.67 17.57 -6.62
N PRO A 181 -9.43 17.83 -7.70
CA PRO A 181 -8.95 18.71 -8.76
C PRO A 181 -8.56 20.02 -8.08
N GLY A 182 -7.31 20.43 -8.20
CA GLY A 182 -6.81 21.62 -7.53
C GLY A 182 -7.82 22.75 -7.73
N ARG A 183 -8.19 23.47 -6.65
CA ARG A 183 -9.06 24.64 -6.79
C ARG A 183 -8.39 25.56 -7.80
N VAL A 184 -8.83 25.52 -9.05
CA VAL A 184 -8.72 26.67 -9.93
C VAL A 184 -9.54 27.68 -9.18
N SER A 185 -8.88 28.64 -8.54
CA SER A 185 -9.56 29.82 -8.01
C SER A 185 -10.36 30.34 -9.20
N ALA A 186 -11.67 30.16 -9.18
CA ALA A 186 -12.53 30.80 -10.14
C ALA A 186 -12.28 32.29 -9.92
N ILE A 187 -11.45 32.88 -10.77
CA ILE A 187 -11.35 34.33 -10.85
C ILE A 187 -12.74 34.73 -11.35
N LEU A 188 -13.62 35.06 -10.41
CA LEU A 188 -14.84 35.78 -10.75
C LEU A 188 -14.37 37.10 -11.36
N PRO A 189 -14.75 37.43 -12.61
CA PRO A 189 -14.52 38.77 -13.10
C PRO A 189 -15.35 39.71 -12.22
N GLU A 190 -14.69 40.70 -11.62
CA GLU A 190 -15.39 41.83 -11.00
C GLU A 190 -16.27 42.48 -12.07
N ILE A 191 -17.56 42.64 -11.74
CA ILE A 191 -18.48 43.59 -12.39
C ILE A 191 -18.82 44.63 -11.34
#